data_AF-E3HDA8-F1
#
_entry.id   AF-E3HDA8-F1
#
_cell.length_a   1.000
_cell.length_b   1.000
_cell.length_c   1.000
_cell.angle_alpha   90.00
_cell.angle_beta   90.00
_cell.angle_gamma   90.00
#
_symmetry.space_group_name_H-M   'P 1'
#
loop_
_entity.id
_entity.type
_entity.pdbx_description
1 polymer ?
#
loop_
_entity_poly.entity_id
_entity_poly.type
_entity_poly.pdbx_seq_one_letter_code
_entity_poly.pdbx_strand_id
1 'polypeptide(L)'
;MQLNEQAIRGIIEEVVKRYASGATPIETTSNPVSQGKLEITEVGEATKGMSKDEVVIAVAPAFAKYQTETITKIPHSDVLKEMMAGIEEEGLKPRLIRVLRTSDVSFLANDGAKLSGSGIGIGIQSKGTTVIHQKDLFPLSNLELFPQAPLLQREHFRMIGKNAAKYAKGESPNPVPQMNDQMARPKYQAIAALLHIKETEHVVKNSAPVELKVKFK
;
A
#
# COMPACT_ATOMS: atom_id res chain seq x y z
N MET A 1 34.04 -14.43 19.52
CA MET A 1 34.54 -13.13 19.04
C MET A 1 33.83 -12.03 19.82
N GLN A 2 34.43 -11.51 20.88
CA GLN A 2 33.88 -10.35 21.59
C GLN A 2 34.24 -9.09 20.79
N LEU A 3 33.22 -8.37 20.33
CA LEU A 3 33.39 -7.11 19.61
C LEU A 3 33.88 -6.05 20.61
N ASN A 4 35.08 -5.51 20.35
CA ASN A 4 35.69 -4.44 21.12
C ASN A 4 34.83 -3.17 21.01
N GLU A 5 34.59 -2.49 22.13
CA GLU A 5 33.80 -1.26 22.24
C GLU A 5 34.30 -0.14 21.30
N GLN A 6 35.60 -0.11 21.02
CA GLN A 6 36.21 0.80 20.06
C GLN A 6 35.77 0.53 18.62
N ALA A 7 35.55 -0.74 18.25
CA ALA A 7 35.07 -1.11 16.92
C ALA A 7 33.58 -0.74 16.74
N ILE A 8 32.78 -0.87 17.80
CA ILE A 8 31.37 -0.47 17.80
C ILE A 8 31.25 1.05 17.61
N ARG A 9 32.09 1.83 18.31
CA ARG A 9 32.10 3.28 18.21
C ARG A 9 32.48 3.77 16.81
N GLY A 10 33.49 3.15 16.18
CA GLY A 10 33.89 3.48 14.81
C GLY A 10 32.78 3.23 13.78
N ILE A 11 32.03 2.13 13.93
CA ILE A 11 30.89 1.82 13.05
C ILE A 11 29.77 2.86 13.21
N ILE A 12 29.48 3.27 14.45
CA ILE A 12 28.44 4.28 14.73
C ILE A 12 28.82 5.63 14.12
N GLU A 13 30.07 6.06 14.27
CA GLU A 13 30.56 7.32 13.68
C GLU A 13 30.50 7.31 12.15
N GLU A 14 30.82 6.19 11.52
CA GLU A 14 30.74 6.05 10.06
C GLU A 14 29.29 6.10 9.55
N VAL A 15 28.35 5.47 10.26
CA VAL A 15 26.92 5.50 9.93
C VAL A 15 26.33 6.89 10.08
N VAL A 16 26.67 7.61 11.17
CA VAL A 16 26.22 9.00 11.38
C VAL A 16 26.76 9.92 10.29
N LYS A 17 28.02 9.73 9.88
CA LYS A 17 28.64 10.55 8.83
C LYS A 17 27.96 10.34 7.47
N ARG A 18 27.59 9.10 7.13
CA ARG A 18 26.82 8.78 5.91
C ARG A 18 25.42 9.38 5.93
N TYR A 19 24.79 9.47 7.11
CA TYR A 19 23.45 10.06 7.26
C TYR A 19 23.47 11.59 7.16
N ALA A 20 24.52 12.24 7.69
CA ALA A 20 24.66 13.70 7.65
C ALA A 20 24.96 14.25 6.24
N SER A 21 25.54 13.44 5.34
CA SER A 21 25.88 13.85 3.98
C SER A 21 24.76 13.67 2.94
N GLY A 22 23.58 13.20 3.34
CA GLY A 22 22.52 12.75 2.43
C GLY A 22 21.31 13.69 2.28
N ALA A 23 21.45 14.99 2.51
CA ALA A 23 20.34 15.95 2.38
C ALA A 23 20.55 16.92 1.21
N THR A 24 20.08 16.53 0.02
CA THR A 24 19.76 17.48 -1.06
C THR A 24 18.25 17.65 -1.14
N PRO A 25 17.73 18.88 -1.32
CA PRO A 25 16.29 19.11 -1.49
C PRO A 25 15.80 18.47 -2.79
N ILE A 26 14.71 17.71 -2.72
CA ILE A 26 14.05 17.13 -3.90
C ILE A 26 13.08 18.19 -4.45
N GLU A 27 13.42 18.75 -5.61
CA GLU A 27 12.50 19.52 -6.43
C GLU A 27 11.37 18.62 -6.96
N THR A 28 10.13 19.07 -6.77
CA THR A 28 8.90 18.40 -7.20
C THR A 28 8.76 18.48 -8.73
N THR A 29 9.42 17.57 -9.45
CA THR A 29 9.12 17.34 -10.87
C THR A 29 8.09 16.23 -10.98
N SER A 30 6.89 16.59 -11.43
CA SER A 30 5.78 15.68 -11.76
C SER A 30 6.11 14.90 -13.03
N ASN A 31 7.10 14.01 -12.97
CA ASN A 31 7.39 13.11 -14.07
C ASN A 31 6.53 11.84 -13.94
N PRO A 32 5.83 11.41 -15.00
CA PRO A 32 5.07 10.17 -14.97
C PRO A 32 6.01 8.98 -14.75
N VAL A 33 5.71 8.17 -13.74
CA VAL A 33 6.40 6.89 -13.55
C VAL A 33 5.79 5.90 -14.53
N SER A 34 6.47 5.70 -15.67
CA SER A 34 6.08 4.69 -16.65
C SER A 34 6.79 3.38 -16.33
N GLN A 35 6.10 2.45 -15.67
CA GLN A 35 6.49 1.04 -15.66
C GLN A 35 5.90 0.39 -16.92
N GLY A 36 6.59 -0.56 -17.55
CA GLY A 36 6.28 -1.03 -18.92
C GLY A 36 4.83 -1.44 -19.24
N LYS A 37 3.96 -1.64 -18.23
CA LYS A 37 2.52 -1.91 -18.36
C LYS A 37 1.60 -0.97 -17.57
N LEU A 38 2.14 -0.01 -16.82
CA LEU A 38 1.41 0.85 -15.89
C LEU A 38 2.00 2.26 -15.87
N GLU A 39 1.15 3.23 -16.15
CA GLU A 39 1.44 4.65 -16.00
C GLU A 39 0.58 5.22 -14.88
N ILE A 40 1.24 5.81 -13.87
CA ILE A 40 0.58 6.51 -12.76
C ILE A 40 0.91 7.99 -12.84
N THR A 41 -0.12 8.83 -12.81
CA THR A 41 0.00 10.29 -12.75
C THR A 41 -0.64 10.82 -11.48
N GLU A 42 0.08 11.65 -10.74
CA GLU A 42 -0.46 12.38 -9.58
C GLU A 42 -1.34 13.53 -10.07
N VAL A 43 -2.60 13.62 -9.62
CA VAL A 43 -3.57 14.64 -10.11
C VAL A 43 -3.85 15.76 -9.10
N GLY A 44 -3.31 15.68 -7.88
CA GLY A 44 -3.48 16.65 -6.81
C GLY A 44 -3.92 16.00 -5.49
N GLU A 45 -4.28 16.82 -4.51
CA GLU A 45 -4.78 16.34 -3.22
C GLU A 45 -6.08 15.53 -3.40
N ALA A 46 -6.14 14.34 -2.80
CA ALA A 46 -7.31 13.49 -2.84
C ALA A 46 -8.39 14.04 -1.92
N THR A 47 -9.55 14.33 -2.50
CA THR A 47 -10.71 14.83 -1.76
C THR A 47 -11.69 13.71 -1.44
N LYS A 48 -12.64 14.01 -0.54
CA LYS A 48 -13.71 13.08 -0.19
C LYS A 48 -14.64 12.87 -1.38
N GLY A 49 -14.84 11.61 -1.78
CA GLY A 49 -15.73 11.24 -2.86
C GLY A 49 -17.20 11.43 -2.49
N MET A 50 -18.00 11.81 -3.48
CA MET A 50 -19.45 11.99 -3.34
C MET A 50 -20.26 10.80 -3.87
N SER A 51 -19.63 9.93 -4.67
CA SER A 51 -20.28 8.75 -5.27
C SER A 51 -20.35 7.62 -4.26
N LYS A 52 -21.53 7.04 -4.07
CA LYS A 52 -21.68 5.81 -3.27
C LYS A 52 -21.14 4.57 -3.99
N ASP A 53 -20.99 4.65 -5.32
CA ASP A 53 -20.56 3.54 -6.17
C ASP A 53 -19.04 3.56 -6.42
N GLU A 54 -18.26 3.91 -5.39
CA GLU A 54 -16.80 3.91 -5.46
C GLU A 54 -16.16 3.08 -4.36
N VAL A 55 -14.97 2.54 -4.64
CA VAL A 55 -14.07 1.94 -3.64
C VAL A 55 -12.72 2.60 -3.78
N VAL A 56 -12.19 3.15 -2.69
CA VAL A 56 -10.87 3.80 -2.71
C VAL A 56 -9.78 2.77 -2.43
N ILE A 57 -8.80 2.70 -3.32
CA ILE A 57 -7.56 1.95 -3.12
C ILE A 57 -6.49 2.94 -2.66
N ALA A 58 -6.03 2.81 -1.42
CA ALA A 58 -4.99 3.60 -0.81
C ALA A 58 -3.66 2.85 -0.84
N VAL A 59 -2.76 3.30 -1.72
CA VAL A 59 -1.42 2.73 -1.83
C VAL A 59 -0.41 3.48 -0.97
N ALA A 60 0.56 2.74 -0.45
CA ALA A 60 1.64 3.28 0.37
C ALA A 60 2.58 4.22 -0.41
N PRO A 61 3.42 5.02 0.28
CA PRO A 61 4.26 6.04 -0.36
C PRO A 61 5.14 5.51 -1.50
N ALA A 62 5.70 4.31 -1.36
CA ALA A 62 6.62 3.73 -2.34
C ALA A 62 5.96 2.90 -3.45
N PHE A 63 4.66 2.61 -3.34
CA PHE A 63 3.99 1.66 -4.21
C PHE A 63 3.98 2.13 -5.67
N ALA A 64 4.46 1.29 -6.57
CA ALA A 64 4.57 1.54 -8.01
C ALA A 64 5.36 2.81 -8.38
N LYS A 65 6.21 3.30 -7.45
CA LYS A 65 7.08 4.47 -7.62
C LYS A 65 8.53 4.11 -7.34
N TYR A 66 8.83 3.78 -6.09
CA TYR A 66 10.17 3.38 -5.63
C TYR A 66 10.29 1.87 -5.44
N GLN A 67 9.17 1.18 -5.22
CA GLN A 67 9.05 -0.27 -5.24
C GLN A 67 8.01 -0.66 -6.30
N THR A 68 8.30 -1.71 -7.05
CA THR A 68 7.56 -2.06 -8.28
C THR A 68 6.93 -3.44 -8.23
N GLU A 69 7.19 -4.19 -7.16
CA GLU A 69 6.77 -5.57 -6.98
C GLU A 69 6.57 -5.91 -5.50
N THR A 70 5.74 -6.91 -5.24
CA THR A 70 5.48 -7.45 -3.91
C THR A 70 6.65 -8.27 -3.37
N ILE A 71 6.54 -8.72 -2.12
CA ILE A 71 7.57 -9.56 -1.48
C ILE A 71 7.86 -10.87 -2.23
N THR A 72 6.89 -11.38 -2.99
CA THR A 72 7.00 -12.57 -3.87
C THR A 72 7.13 -12.23 -5.35
N LYS A 73 7.51 -10.98 -5.67
CA LYS A 73 7.82 -10.54 -7.04
C LYS A 73 6.61 -10.47 -7.98
N ILE A 74 5.42 -10.24 -7.44
CA ILE A 74 4.24 -9.91 -8.27
C ILE A 74 4.34 -8.43 -8.64
N PRO A 75 4.37 -8.06 -9.94
CA PRO A 75 4.41 -6.66 -10.36
C PRO A 75 3.22 -5.87 -9.82
N HIS A 76 3.45 -4.64 -9.34
CA HIS A 76 2.37 -3.77 -8.86
C HIS A 76 1.33 -3.44 -9.92
N SER A 77 1.71 -3.46 -11.21
CA SER A 77 0.77 -3.36 -12.33
C SER A 77 -0.26 -4.46 -12.30
N ASP A 78 0.15 -5.70 -12.04
CA ASP A 78 -0.73 -6.85 -12.02
C ASP A 78 -1.61 -6.81 -10.76
N VAL A 79 -1.03 -6.44 -9.62
CA VAL A 79 -1.78 -6.26 -8.36
C VAL A 79 -2.90 -5.24 -8.52
N LEU A 80 -2.60 -4.04 -9.05
CA LEU A 80 -3.61 -3.02 -9.27
C LEU A 80 -4.64 -3.45 -10.31
N LYS A 81 -4.20 -4.08 -11.41
CA LYS A 81 -5.11 -4.56 -12.46
C LYS A 81 -6.14 -5.53 -11.91
N GLU A 82 -5.71 -6.53 -11.13
CA GLU A 82 -6.62 -7.52 -10.54
C GLU A 82 -7.55 -6.89 -9.50
N MET A 83 -7.02 -6.04 -8.62
CA MET A 83 -7.82 -5.39 -7.59
C MET A 83 -8.88 -4.45 -8.18
N MET A 84 -8.51 -3.64 -9.18
CA MET A 84 -9.43 -2.75 -9.89
C MET A 84 -10.48 -3.57 -10.66
N ALA A 85 -10.06 -4.62 -11.36
CA ALA A 85 -10.99 -5.49 -12.08
C ALA A 85 -12.00 -6.18 -11.13
N GLY A 86 -11.57 -6.60 -9.94
CA GLY A 86 -12.48 -7.15 -8.94
C GLY A 86 -13.56 -6.15 -8.48
N ILE A 87 -13.21 -4.87 -8.36
CA ILE A 87 -14.18 -3.80 -8.03
C ILE A 87 -15.15 -3.56 -9.20
N GLU A 88 -14.61 -3.47 -10.43
CA GLU A 88 -15.38 -3.21 -11.65
C GLU A 88 -16.34 -4.35 -11.99
N GLU A 89 -15.94 -5.61 -11.73
CA GLU A 89 -16.80 -6.79 -11.92
C GLU A 89 -18.06 -6.77 -11.04
N GLU A 90 -18.01 -6.08 -9.90
CA GLU A 90 -19.16 -5.89 -9.00
C GLU A 90 -19.93 -4.58 -9.29
N GLY A 91 -19.55 -3.86 -10.37
CA GLY A 91 -20.24 -2.67 -10.87
C GLY A 91 -19.83 -1.35 -10.20
N LEU A 92 -18.75 -1.34 -9.42
CA LEU A 92 -18.28 -0.13 -8.72
C LEU A 92 -17.04 0.47 -9.40
N LYS A 93 -16.73 1.72 -9.05
CA LYS A 93 -15.59 2.46 -9.60
C LYS A 93 -14.40 2.40 -8.64
N PRO A 94 -13.24 1.85 -9.06
CA PRO A 94 -12.02 1.96 -8.29
C PRO A 94 -11.47 3.40 -8.38
N ARG A 95 -11.12 3.99 -7.24
CA ARG A 95 -10.40 5.28 -7.18
C ARG A 95 -9.08 5.10 -6.45
N LEU A 96 -7.97 5.47 -7.09
CA LEU A 96 -6.63 5.25 -6.53
C LEU A 96 -6.11 6.51 -5.85
N ILE A 97 -5.59 6.36 -4.62
CA ILE A 97 -4.88 7.43 -3.89
C ILE A 97 -3.55 6.92 -3.36
N ARG A 98 -2.58 7.81 -3.20
CA ARG A 98 -1.32 7.57 -2.49
C ARG A 98 -1.37 8.27 -1.14
N VAL A 99 -1.25 7.51 -0.06
CA VAL A 99 -1.16 8.09 1.28
C VAL A 99 0.31 8.29 1.62
N LEU A 100 0.69 9.53 1.93
CA LEU A 100 2.08 9.92 2.17
C LEU A 100 2.42 10.07 3.66
N ARG A 101 1.43 10.36 4.52
CA ARG A 101 1.66 10.62 5.96
C ARG A 101 2.11 9.43 6.80
N THR A 102 2.00 8.22 6.27
CA THR A 102 2.32 6.97 6.97
C THR A 102 2.63 5.86 5.97
N SER A 103 3.33 4.83 6.42
CA SER A 103 3.53 3.58 5.69
C SER A 103 2.74 2.42 6.31
N ASP A 104 2.00 2.63 7.40
CA ASP A 104 1.20 1.59 8.08
C ASP A 104 -0.10 1.28 7.33
N VAL A 105 -0.26 0.02 6.90
CA VAL A 105 -1.36 -0.44 6.04
C VAL A 105 -2.76 -0.16 6.59
N SER A 106 -2.94 -0.25 7.91
CA SER A 106 -4.25 -0.07 8.53
C SER A 106 -4.67 1.40 8.45
N PHE A 107 -3.71 2.31 8.67
CA PHE A 107 -3.94 3.74 8.47
C PHE A 107 -4.10 4.12 6.99
N LEU A 108 -3.40 3.45 6.06
CA LEU A 108 -3.65 3.65 4.61
C LEU A 108 -5.11 3.31 4.28
N ALA A 109 -5.57 2.14 4.72
CA ALA A 109 -6.93 1.66 4.45
C ALA A 109 -7.98 2.56 5.12
N ASN A 110 -7.72 3.01 6.35
CA ASN A 110 -8.60 3.92 7.09
C ASN A 110 -8.74 5.28 6.40
N ASP A 111 -7.64 5.85 5.90
CA ASP A 111 -7.66 7.10 5.12
C ASP A 111 -8.45 6.93 3.83
N GLY A 112 -8.19 5.84 3.10
CA GLY A 112 -8.95 5.49 1.90
C GLY A 112 -10.44 5.36 2.20
N ALA A 113 -10.81 4.66 3.26
CA ALA A 113 -12.21 4.46 3.65
C ALA A 113 -12.90 5.79 4.03
N LYS A 114 -12.20 6.69 4.73
CA LYS A 114 -12.73 8.03 5.10
C LYS A 114 -12.92 8.95 3.89
N LEU A 115 -12.04 8.83 2.89
CA LEU A 115 -12.16 9.58 1.63
C LEU A 115 -13.14 8.94 0.65
N SER A 116 -13.45 7.65 0.82
CA SER A 116 -14.38 6.91 -0.04
C SER A 116 -15.83 7.36 0.16
N GLY A 117 -16.54 7.62 -0.94
CA GLY A 117 -17.96 7.95 -0.90
C GLY A 117 -18.86 6.79 -0.46
N SER A 118 -18.46 5.54 -0.70
CA SER A 118 -19.11 4.35 -0.11
C SER A 118 -18.76 4.14 1.37
N GLY A 119 -17.64 4.73 1.82
CA GLY A 119 -17.07 4.48 3.13
C GLY A 119 -16.21 3.22 3.21
N ILE A 120 -15.96 2.53 2.10
CA ILE A 120 -15.06 1.37 2.01
C ILE A 120 -13.75 1.75 1.33
N GLY A 121 -12.65 1.32 1.93
CA GLY A 121 -11.30 1.52 1.40
C GLY A 121 -10.46 0.26 1.48
N ILE A 122 -9.53 0.11 0.54
CA ILE A 122 -8.51 -0.94 0.52
C ILE A 122 -7.16 -0.28 0.75
N GLY A 123 -6.41 -0.68 1.77
CA GLY A 123 -5.03 -0.23 1.97
C GLY A 123 -4.05 -1.30 1.50
N ILE A 124 -2.99 -0.90 0.80
CA ILE A 124 -1.94 -1.82 0.34
C ILE A 124 -0.53 -1.21 0.44
N GLN A 125 0.37 -1.97 1.05
CA GLN A 125 1.82 -1.69 1.07
C GLN A 125 2.51 -2.26 -0.16
N SER A 126 3.67 -1.71 -0.52
CA SER A 126 4.50 -2.20 -1.64
C SER A 126 4.84 -3.68 -1.49
N LYS A 127 5.17 -4.14 -0.27
CA LYS A 127 5.44 -5.56 -0.02
C LYS A 127 4.24 -6.49 -0.23
N GLY A 128 3.03 -5.95 -0.37
CA GLY A 128 1.80 -6.68 -0.70
C GLY A 128 0.80 -6.85 0.45
N THR A 129 1.15 -6.50 1.69
CA THR A 129 0.19 -6.57 2.82
C THR A 129 -1.00 -5.67 2.54
N THR A 130 -2.21 -6.22 2.68
CA THR A 130 -3.45 -5.59 2.23
C THR A 130 -4.53 -5.64 3.32
N VAL A 131 -5.40 -4.64 3.37
CA VAL A 131 -6.53 -4.53 4.32
C VAL A 131 -7.76 -3.99 3.59
N ILE A 132 -8.93 -4.56 3.86
CA ILE A 132 -10.23 -3.92 3.56
C ILE A 132 -10.75 -3.26 4.84
N HIS A 133 -11.07 -1.98 4.77
CA HIS A 133 -11.46 -1.16 5.91
C HIS A 133 -12.76 -0.40 5.62
N GLN A 134 -13.47 -0.06 6.70
CA GLN A 134 -14.67 0.80 6.68
C GLN A 134 -14.44 2.08 7.50
N LYS A 135 -14.96 3.22 7.05
CA LYS A 135 -14.71 4.56 7.61
C LYS A 135 -14.99 4.71 9.11
N ASP A 136 -15.98 3.97 9.63
CA ASP A 136 -16.49 4.10 11.01
C ASP A 136 -15.78 3.16 11.99
N LEU A 137 -14.91 2.28 11.51
CA LEU A 137 -14.11 1.39 12.36
C LEU A 137 -12.90 2.12 12.93
N PHE A 138 -12.45 1.67 14.10
CA PHE A 138 -11.18 2.13 14.68
C PHE A 138 -10.01 1.85 13.72
N PRO A 139 -8.96 2.70 13.69
CA PRO A 139 -7.89 2.60 12.69
C PRO A 139 -7.13 1.26 12.64
N LEU A 140 -7.10 0.49 13.74
CA LEU A 140 -6.44 -0.82 13.80
C LEU A 140 -7.44 -1.99 13.73
N SER A 141 -8.71 -1.70 13.50
CA SER A 141 -9.74 -2.68 13.15
C SER A 141 -9.86 -2.75 11.63
N ASN A 142 -10.56 -3.76 11.11
CA ASN A 142 -10.75 -3.94 9.68
C ASN A 142 -11.98 -4.81 9.39
N LEU A 143 -12.41 -4.85 8.13
CA LEU A 143 -13.37 -5.85 7.66
C LEU A 143 -12.63 -7.16 7.31
N GLU A 144 -11.55 -7.05 6.53
CA GLU A 144 -10.70 -8.19 6.16
C GLU A 144 -9.23 -7.78 6.20
N LEU A 145 -8.37 -8.67 6.70
CA LEU A 145 -6.94 -8.46 6.82
C LEU A 145 -6.22 -9.58 6.07
N PHE A 146 -5.17 -9.20 5.32
CA PHE A 146 -4.30 -10.11 4.60
C PHE A 146 -2.88 -9.98 5.15
N PRO A 147 -2.59 -10.59 6.31
CA PRO A 147 -1.38 -10.28 7.07
C PRO A 147 -0.13 -10.94 6.49
N GLN A 148 -0.30 -12.05 5.76
CA GLN A 148 0.80 -12.81 5.14
C GLN A 148 0.90 -12.51 3.65
N ALA A 149 1.48 -11.36 3.32
CA ALA A 149 1.72 -10.93 1.93
C ALA A 149 2.35 -12.00 1.01
N PRO A 150 3.29 -12.87 1.48
CA PRO A 150 3.86 -13.91 0.62
C PRO A 150 2.85 -14.94 0.10
N LEU A 151 1.68 -15.08 0.74
CA LEU A 151 0.65 -16.04 0.33
C LEU A 151 -0.31 -15.45 -0.71
N LEU A 152 -0.32 -14.12 -0.88
CA LEU A 152 -1.19 -13.46 -1.83
C LEU A 152 -0.73 -13.71 -3.27
N GLN A 153 -1.70 -13.98 -4.12
CA GLN A 153 -1.56 -14.22 -5.56
C GLN A 153 -2.51 -13.29 -6.31
N ARG A 154 -2.43 -13.27 -7.64
CA ARG A 154 -3.25 -12.40 -8.50
C ARG A 154 -4.75 -12.59 -8.26
N GLU A 155 -5.17 -13.85 -8.13
CA GLU A 155 -6.56 -14.23 -7.87
C GLU A 155 -7.05 -13.68 -6.53
N HIS A 156 -6.17 -13.68 -5.51
CA HIS A 156 -6.49 -13.11 -4.20
C HIS A 156 -6.72 -11.60 -4.30
N PHE A 157 -5.87 -10.85 -5.02
CA PHE A 157 -6.09 -9.41 -5.21
C PHE A 157 -7.41 -9.11 -5.94
N ARG A 158 -7.80 -9.95 -6.90
CA ARG A 158 -9.12 -9.84 -7.55
C ARG A 158 -10.26 -10.09 -6.57
N MET A 159 -10.17 -11.15 -5.76
CA MET A 159 -11.18 -11.44 -4.73
C MET A 159 -11.30 -10.33 -3.69
N ILE A 160 -10.18 -9.73 -3.29
CA ILE A 160 -10.15 -8.56 -2.38
C ILE A 160 -10.95 -7.40 -2.99
N GLY A 161 -10.74 -7.11 -4.28
CA GLY A 161 -11.50 -6.08 -5.00
C GLY A 161 -13.01 -6.37 -5.01
N LYS A 162 -13.40 -7.62 -5.30
CA LYS A 162 -14.81 -8.04 -5.27
C LYS A 162 -15.44 -7.85 -3.91
N ASN A 163 -14.80 -8.35 -2.86
CA ASN A 163 -15.35 -8.26 -1.51
C ASN A 163 -15.46 -6.80 -1.05
N ALA A 164 -14.46 -5.96 -1.34
CA ALA A 164 -14.54 -4.53 -1.06
C ALA A 164 -15.75 -3.87 -1.74
N ALA A 165 -16.01 -4.20 -3.01
CA ALA A 165 -17.17 -3.69 -3.72
C ALA A 165 -18.49 -4.23 -3.17
N LYS A 166 -18.55 -5.49 -2.74
CA LYS A 166 -19.73 -6.05 -2.05
C LYS A 166 -20.01 -5.36 -0.72
N TYR A 167 -18.99 -5.10 0.10
CA TYR A 167 -19.14 -4.30 1.31
C TYR A 167 -19.63 -2.87 1.00
N ALA A 168 -19.15 -2.27 -0.09
CA ALA A 168 -19.56 -0.93 -0.50
C ALA A 168 -21.04 -0.88 -0.95
N LYS A 169 -21.57 -1.99 -1.46
CA LYS A 169 -23.01 -2.19 -1.72
C LYS A 169 -23.84 -2.49 -0.46
N GLY A 170 -23.19 -2.62 0.70
CA GLY A 170 -23.85 -3.00 1.96
C GLY A 170 -24.14 -4.51 2.07
N GLU A 171 -23.52 -5.33 1.22
CA GLU A 171 -23.64 -6.78 1.29
C GLU A 171 -22.73 -7.37 2.38
N SER A 172 -22.98 -8.63 2.75
CA SER A 172 -22.13 -9.41 3.65
C SER A 172 -21.51 -10.59 2.90
N PRO A 173 -20.48 -10.37 2.07
CA PRO A 173 -19.83 -11.44 1.31
C PRO A 173 -19.16 -12.46 2.23
N ASN A 174 -18.96 -13.67 1.73
CA ASN A 174 -18.04 -14.60 2.36
C ASN A 174 -16.62 -14.00 2.30
N PRO A 175 -15.91 -13.86 3.44
CA PRO A 175 -14.56 -13.35 3.45
C PRO A 175 -13.63 -14.13 2.53
N VAL A 176 -12.64 -13.46 1.96
CA VAL A 176 -11.62 -14.13 1.16
C VAL A 176 -10.95 -15.20 2.02
N PRO A 177 -10.76 -16.44 1.50
CA PRO A 177 -10.20 -17.54 2.28
C PRO A 177 -8.89 -17.14 2.98
N GLN A 178 -8.88 -17.28 4.30
CA GLN A 178 -7.71 -16.93 5.11
C GLN A 178 -6.61 -17.96 4.87
N MET A 179 -5.44 -17.47 4.51
CA MET A 179 -4.24 -18.28 4.29
C MET A 179 -3.27 -18.08 5.45
N ASN A 180 -2.75 -19.19 5.96
CA ASN A 180 -1.78 -19.16 7.05
C ASN A 180 -0.69 -20.20 6.81
N ASP A 181 0.54 -19.75 6.69
CA ASP A 181 1.74 -20.59 6.64
C ASP A 181 2.64 -20.23 7.84
N GLN A 182 2.82 -21.17 8.75
CA GLN A 182 3.68 -21.05 9.91
C GLN A 182 5.15 -20.73 9.55
N MET A 183 5.59 -21.08 8.35
CA MET A 183 6.94 -20.80 7.83
C MET A 183 7.04 -19.46 7.11
N ALA A 184 5.93 -18.75 6.88
CA ALA A 184 5.96 -17.43 6.24
C ALA A 184 6.81 -16.44 7.06
N ARG A 185 6.66 -16.44 8.38
CA ARG A 185 7.41 -15.54 9.26
C ARG A 185 8.92 -15.86 9.24
N PRO A 186 9.38 -17.10 9.53
CA PRO A 186 10.80 -17.46 9.41
C PRO A 186 11.44 -17.08 8.08
N LYS A 187 10.74 -17.28 6.96
CA LYS A 187 11.28 -17.02 5.61
C LYS A 187 11.29 -15.54 5.24
N TYR A 188 10.22 -14.81 5.57
CA TYR A 188 9.95 -13.51 4.96
C TYR A 188 9.98 -12.33 5.92
N GLN A 189 10.00 -12.53 7.24
CA GLN A 189 9.89 -11.40 8.19
C GLN A 189 11.05 -10.40 8.05
N ALA A 190 12.28 -10.88 7.90
CA ALA A 190 13.44 -10.00 7.69
C ALA A 190 13.34 -9.22 6.36
N ILE A 191 12.90 -9.88 5.29
CA ILE A 191 12.70 -9.25 3.97
C ILE A 191 11.58 -8.20 4.06
N ALA A 192 10.46 -8.55 4.71
CA ALA A 192 9.33 -7.65 4.92
C ALA A 192 9.73 -6.39 5.71
N ALA A 193 10.59 -6.54 6.73
CA ALA A 193 11.12 -5.41 7.48
C ALA A 193 11.95 -4.47 6.60
N LEU A 194 12.87 -5.01 5.79
CA LEU A 194 13.68 -4.21 4.87
C LEU A 194 12.84 -3.48 3.81
N LEU A 195 11.85 -4.16 3.23
CA LEU A 195 10.92 -3.56 2.26
C LEU A 195 10.08 -2.45 2.91
N HIS A 196 9.65 -2.65 4.16
CA HIS A 196 8.90 -1.64 4.89
C HIS A 196 9.76 -0.44 5.32
N ILE A 197 11.03 -0.65 5.68
CA ILE A 197 11.99 0.44 5.95
C ILE A 197 12.12 1.32 4.69
N LYS A 198 12.39 0.70 3.52
CA LYS A 198 12.50 1.41 2.24
C LYS A 198 11.21 2.17 1.87
N GLU A 199 10.04 1.62 2.21
CA GLU A 199 8.77 2.31 2.01
C GLU A 199 8.62 3.52 2.94
N THR A 200 9.04 3.36 4.20
CA THR A 200 8.92 4.36 5.25
C THR A 200 9.84 5.57 5.03
N GLU A 201 10.97 5.41 4.34
CA GLU A 201 11.84 6.52 3.91
C GLU A 201 11.10 7.57 3.04
N HIS A 202 9.99 7.18 2.41
CA HIS A 202 9.19 8.04 1.54
C HIS A 202 7.96 8.64 2.25
N VAL A 203 7.85 8.45 3.57
CA VAL A 203 6.77 9.06 4.38
C VAL A 203 7.00 10.56 4.52
N VAL A 204 5.98 11.35 4.17
CA VAL A 204 5.95 12.80 4.34
C VAL A 204 4.95 13.13 5.45
N LYS A 205 5.47 13.41 6.65
CA LYS A 205 4.64 13.67 7.84
C LYS A 205 3.60 14.76 7.56
N ASN A 206 2.37 14.53 8.03
CA ASN A 206 1.23 15.44 7.89
C ASN A 206 0.80 15.77 6.45
N SER A 207 1.34 15.07 5.45
CA SER A 207 0.92 15.26 4.05
C SER A 207 -0.47 14.68 3.80
N ALA A 208 -1.30 15.42 3.07
CA ALA A 208 -2.58 14.92 2.59
C ALA A 208 -2.36 13.82 1.53
N PRO A 209 -3.27 12.83 1.42
CA PRO A 209 -3.20 11.85 0.35
C PRO A 209 -3.30 12.51 -1.03
N VAL A 210 -2.64 11.92 -2.04
CA VAL A 210 -2.61 12.43 -3.42
C VAL A 210 -3.42 11.49 -4.30
N GLU A 211 -4.33 12.01 -5.11
CA GLU A 211 -5.10 11.19 -6.04
C GLU A 211 -4.24 10.78 -7.24
N LEU A 212 -4.45 9.55 -7.71
CA LEU A 212 -3.67 8.92 -8.76
C LEU A 212 -4.56 8.53 -9.94
N LYS A 213 -4.18 8.97 -11.14
CA LYS A 213 -4.74 8.46 -12.40
C LYS A 213 -3.91 7.29 -12.90
N VAL A 214 -4.58 6.20 -13.24
CA VAL A 214 -3.96 4.96 -13.71
C VAL A 214 -4.26 4.75 -15.18
N LYS A 215 -3.24 4.38 -15.96
CA LYS A 215 -3.39 3.89 -17.34
C LYS A 215 -2.58 2.61 -17.51
N PHE A 216 -3.26 1.53 -17.84
CA PHE A 216 -2.61 0.27 -18.23
C PHE A 216 -2.20 0.35 -19.71
N LYS A 217 -1.00 -0.12 -20.03
CA LYS A 217 -0.46 -0.20 -21.40
C LYS A 217 -0.57 -1.62 -21.95
#